data_AF-A0A7J4SNI7-F1
#
_entry.id   AF-A0A7J4SNI7-F1
#
_cell.length_a   1.000
_cell.length_b   1.000
_cell.length_c   1.000
_cell.angle_alpha   90.00
_cell.angle_beta   90.00
_cell.angle_gamma   90.00
#
_symmetry.space_group_name_H-M   'P 1'
#
loop_
_entity.id
_entity.type
_entity.pdbx_description
1 polymer ?
#
loop_
_entity_poly.entity_id
_entity_poly.type
_entity_poly.pdbx_seq_one_letter_code
_entity_poly.pdbx_strand_id
1 'polypeptide(L)'
;WDVSNVVYMNEMFYYATNFNQDIGYWDVSSVTDMEGMFFAATDFNQDLVSWDVSKVTDTNGMFFSATSFNGDISHWDTSNVTKLNSMFRGASSFNQDISGWDVSGVNDWYGMNSMFYGAESFNQDISSWDVSNVNNMYAMFYDAKSFNQDLSNWDVSGSTNLNAMFDGADDLSDENKCVIHNSFSLSDYWNYDWAEYCSDD
;
A
#
# COMPACT_ATOMS: atom_id res chain seq x y z
N TRP A 1 19.44 -12.28 -17.25
CA TRP A 1 18.67 -13.51 -17.09
C TRP A 1 17.42 -13.38 -17.95
N ASP A 2 16.95 -14.45 -18.58
CA ASP A 2 15.66 -14.46 -19.28
C ASP A 2 14.60 -15.01 -18.32
N VAL A 3 13.61 -14.19 -17.99
CA VAL A 3 12.52 -14.50 -17.06
C VAL A 3 11.14 -14.46 -17.74
N SER A 4 11.09 -14.32 -19.08
CA SER A 4 9.85 -14.14 -19.86
C SER A 4 8.82 -15.28 -19.70
N ASN A 5 9.27 -16.47 -19.28
CA ASN A 5 8.43 -17.64 -19.05
C ASN A 5 8.22 -17.95 -17.55
N VAL A 6 8.73 -17.12 -16.65
CA VAL A 6 8.53 -17.28 -15.21
C VAL A 6 7.11 -16.84 -14.86
N VAL A 7 6.40 -17.71 -14.14
CA VAL A 7 5.02 -17.46 -13.68
C VAL A 7 4.98 -17.06 -12.21
N TYR A 8 5.91 -17.58 -11.40
CA TYR A 8 5.98 -17.34 -9.97
C TYR A 8 7.33 -16.71 -9.63
N MET A 9 7.32 -15.50 -9.09
CA MET A 9 8.49 -14.78 -8.57
C MET A 9 8.42 -14.57 -7.06
N ASN A 10 7.49 -15.24 -6.40
CA ASN A 10 7.35 -15.16 -4.96
C ASN A 10 8.67 -15.49 -4.26
N GLU A 11 9.01 -14.67 -3.25
CA GLU A 11 10.19 -14.79 -2.40
C GLU A 11 11.56 -14.81 -3.13
N MET A 12 11.64 -14.41 -4.41
CA MET A 12 12.87 -14.54 -5.21
C MET A 12 14.10 -13.84 -4.59
N PHE A 13 13.91 -12.68 -3.95
CA PHE A 13 14.94 -11.90 -3.24
C PHE A 13 14.62 -11.73 -1.75
N TYR A 14 13.91 -12.70 -1.16
CA TYR A 14 13.54 -12.71 0.26
C TYR A 14 14.80 -12.66 1.16
N TYR A 15 14.87 -11.66 2.05
CA TYR A 15 16.03 -11.30 2.89
C TYR A 15 17.33 -11.00 2.14
N ALA A 16 17.28 -10.67 0.84
CA ALA A 16 18.45 -10.26 0.08
C ALA A 16 18.85 -8.81 0.39
N THR A 17 19.25 -8.55 1.64
CA THR A 17 19.48 -7.20 2.20
C THR A 17 20.32 -6.27 1.34
N ASN A 18 21.39 -6.77 0.69
CA ASN A 18 22.28 -5.98 -0.18
C ASN A 18 21.90 -6.00 -1.67
N PHE A 19 20.78 -6.62 -2.06
CA PHE A 19 20.39 -6.73 -3.46
C PHE A 19 19.83 -5.40 -3.97
N ASN A 20 20.49 -4.82 -4.96
CA ASN A 20 20.07 -3.59 -5.63
C ASN A 20 20.56 -3.55 -7.08
N GLN A 21 20.53 -4.71 -7.76
CA GLN A 21 20.96 -4.80 -9.16
C GLN A 21 19.82 -4.37 -10.07
N ASP A 22 20.15 -3.69 -11.17
CA ASP A 22 19.17 -3.31 -12.20
C ASP A 22 18.49 -4.56 -12.78
N ILE A 23 17.17 -4.60 -12.61
CA ILE A 23 16.25 -5.61 -13.13
C ILE A 23 15.06 -4.96 -13.86
N GLY A 24 15.13 -3.65 -14.13
CA GLY A 24 14.04 -2.92 -14.80
C GLY A 24 13.76 -3.46 -16.21
N TYR A 25 14.76 -4.10 -16.84
CA TYR A 25 14.66 -4.69 -18.18
C TYR A 25 14.05 -6.12 -18.21
N TRP A 26 13.65 -6.68 -17.06
CA TRP A 26 13.05 -8.01 -17.03
C TRP A 26 11.65 -8.02 -17.64
N ASP A 27 11.39 -9.00 -18.51
CA ASP A 27 10.05 -9.28 -19.00
C ASP A 27 9.28 -10.11 -17.96
N VAL A 28 8.47 -9.44 -17.15
CA VAL A 28 7.63 -10.05 -16.11
C VAL A 28 6.18 -10.25 -16.55
N SER A 29 5.87 -10.07 -17.85
CA SER A 29 4.49 -10.10 -18.38
C SER A 29 3.78 -11.45 -18.25
N SER A 30 4.49 -12.51 -17.87
CA SER A 30 3.94 -13.84 -17.59
C SER A 30 3.72 -14.12 -16.10
N VAL A 31 4.20 -13.25 -15.21
CA VAL A 31 4.18 -13.45 -13.76
C VAL A 31 2.78 -13.21 -13.22
N THR A 32 2.33 -14.09 -12.35
CA THR A 32 1.03 -13.99 -11.66
C THR A 32 1.16 -13.81 -10.15
N ASP A 33 2.34 -14.08 -9.60
CA ASP A 33 2.63 -14.10 -8.16
C ASP A 33 3.99 -13.46 -7.86
N MET A 34 3.96 -12.39 -7.07
CA MET A 34 5.12 -11.65 -6.59
C MET A 34 5.15 -11.54 -5.05
N GLU A 35 4.45 -12.43 -4.34
CA GLU A 35 4.42 -12.45 -2.88
C GLU A 35 5.83 -12.43 -2.29
N GLY A 36 6.13 -11.44 -1.45
CA GLY A 36 7.39 -11.35 -0.72
C GLY A 36 8.65 -11.24 -1.60
N MET A 37 8.52 -10.90 -2.89
CA MET A 37 9.66 -10.93 -3.83
C MET A 37 10.89 -10.16 -3.32
N PHE A 38 10.70 -9.00 -2.69
CA PHE A 38 11.76 -8.15 -2.11
C PHE A 38 11.61 -7.97 -0.59
N PHE A 39 10.96 -8.91 0.10
CA PHE A 39 10.81 -8.86 1.54
C PHE A 39 12.17 -8.74 2.22
N ALA A 40 12.35 -7.72 3.06
CA ALA A 40 13.58 -7.38 3.77
C ALA A 40 14.83 -7.25 2.86
N ALA A 41 14.64 -6.94 1.57
CA ALA A 41 15.71 -6.49 0.69
C ALA A 41 15.99 -4.99 0.95
N THR A 42 16.61 -4.69 2.09
CA THR A 42 16.73 -3.35 2.66
C THR A 42 17.37 -2.31 1.75
N ASP A 43 18.30 -2.72 0.87
CA ASP A 43 19.01 -1.83 -0.06
C ASP A 43 18.34 -1.72 -1.43
N PHE A 44 17.28 -2.49 -1.70
CA PHE A 44 16.63 -2.53 -3.01
C PHE A 44 15.89 -1.21 -3.29
N ASN A 45 16.26 -0.55 -4.39
CA ASN A 45 15.69 0.73 -4.82
C ASN A 45 15.84 0.94 -6.34
N GLN A 46 15.40 -0.05 -7.13
CA GLN A 46 15.42 0.05 -8.59
C GLN A 46 14.07 0.51 -9.13
N ASP A 47 14.10 1.31 -10.19
CA ASP A 47 12.89 1.68 -10.94
C ASP A 47 12.34 0.46 -11.70
N LEU A 48 11.05 0.21 -11.56
CA LEU A 48 10.35 -0.94 -12.16
C LEU A 48 9.28 -0.50 -13.16
N VAL A 49 9.43 0.72 -13.70
CA VAL A 49 8.48 1.35 -14.64
C VAL A 49 8.21 0.53 -15.90
N SER A 50 9.14 -0.31 -16.32
CA SER A 50 9.01 -1.15 -17.53
C SER A 50 8.36 -2.51 -17.27
N TRP A 51 8.04 -2.84 -16.02
CA TRP A 51 7.42 -4.11 -15.67
C TRP A 51 5.93 -4.11 -16.05
N ASP A 52 5.53 -5.10 -16.85
CA ASP A 52 4.12 -5.39 -17.10
C ASP A 52 3.59 -6.33 -16.01
N VAL A 53 2.92 -5.75 -15.02
CA VAL A 53 2.30 -6.49 -13.90
C VAL A 53 0.81 -6.79 -14.13
N SER A 54 0.29 -6.60 -15.34
CA SER A 54 -1.15 -6.72 -15.63
C SER A 54 -1.74 -8.11 -15.36
N LYS A 55 -0.92 -9.16 -15.21
CA LYS A 55 -1.36 -10.52 -14.84
C LYS A 55 -1.12 -10.87 -13.37
N VAL A 56 -0.45 -10.01 -12.61
CA VAL A 56 -0.13 -10.26 -11.21
C VAL A 56 -1.41 -10.19 -10.38
N THR A 57 -1.61 -11.20 -9.55
CA THR A 57 -2.77 -11.30 -8.65
C THR A 57 -2.40 -11.18 -7.18
N ASP A 58 -1.13 -11.46 -6.85
CA ASP A 58 -0.59 -11.48 -5.49
C ASP A 58 0.68 -10.64 -5.39
N THR A 59 0.65 -9.62 -4.54
CA THR A 59 1.78 -8.72 -4.23
C THR A 59 2.02 -8.60 -2.73
N ASN A 60 1.49 -9.56 -1.97
CA ASN A 60 1.56 -9.56 -0.52
C ASN A 60 2.99 -9.42 -0.02
N GLY A 61 3.23 -8.43 0.84
CA GLY A 61 4.55 -8.20 1.44
C GLY A 61 5.69 -8.00 0.45
N MET A 62 5.42 -7.68 -0.83
CA MET A 62 6.44 -7.64 -1.88
C MET A 62 7.62 -6.74 -1.52
N PHE A 63 7.38 -5.60 -0.86
CA PHE A 63 8.38 -4.65 -0.39
C PHE A 63 8.41 -4.51 1.14
N PHE A 64 7.90 -5.50 1.88
CA PHE A 64 7.92 -5.48 3.34
C PHE A 64 9.35 -5.30 3.85
N SER A 65 9.61 -4.30 4.70
CA SER A 65 10.93 -3.93 5.23
C SER A 65 12.00 -3.67 4.17
N ALA A 66 11.62 -3.38 2.91
CA ALA A 66 12.53 -2.85 1.90
C ALA A 66 12.76 -1.35 2.17
N THR A 67 13.49 -1.05 3.24
CA THR A 67 13.58 0.30 3.83
C THR A 67 14.02 1.40 2.86
N SER A 68 14.86 1.06 1.88
CA SER A 68 15.35 2.01 0.86
C SER A 68 14.45 2.11 -0.37
N PHE A 69 13.43 1.26 -0.50
CA PHE A 69 12.63 1.18 -1.71
C PHE A 69 11.81 2.44 -1.93
N ASN A 70 12.05 3.09 -3.06
CA ASN A 70 11.30 4.22 -3.58
C ASN A 70 11.42 4.26 -5.12
N GLY A 71 11.55 3.09 -5.76
CA GLY A 71 11.65 2.98 -7.22
C GLY A 71 10.29 3.15 -7.89
N ASP A 72 10.27 3.74 -9.08
CA ASP A 72 9.02 4.06 -9.79
C ASP A 72 8.20 2.80 -10.15
N ILE A 73 6.95 2.76 -9.68
CA ILE A 73 5.92 1.73 -9.92
C ILE A 73 4.57 2.37 -10.33
N SER A 74 4.59 3.65 -10.71
CA SER A 74 3.38 4.44 -11.01
C SER A 74 2.59 3.92 -12.21
N HIS A 75 3.24 3.22 -13.14
CA HIS A 75 2.66 2.72 -14.39
C HIS A 75 2.09 1.30 -14.29
N TRP A 76 2.15 0.68 -13.12
CA TRP A 76 1.66 -0.68 -12.91
C TRP A 76 0.14 -0.76 -13.11
N ASP A 77 -0.31 -1.66 -13.98
CA ASP A 77 -1.71 -2.05 -14.08
C ASP A 77 -2.04 -3.05 -12.98
N THR A 78 -2.64 -2.55 -11.90
CA THR A 78 -3.01 -3.36 -10.71
C THR A 78 -4.42 -3.92 -10.78
N SER A 79 -5.13 -3.81 -11.91
CA SER A 79 -6.55 -4.20 -12.02
C SER A 79 -6.83 -5.69 -11.74
N ASN A 80 -5.81 -6.56 -11.85
CA ASN A 80 -5.90 -7.98 -11.49
C ASN A 80 -5.35 -8.31 -10.09
N VAL A 81 -4.75 -7.35 -9.40
CA VAL A 81 -4.22 -7.55 -8.04
C VAL A 81 -5.37 -7.66 -7.05
N THR A 82 -5.40 -8.75 -6.31
CA THR A 82 -6.45 -9.03 -5.30
C THR A 82 -5.91 -9.03 -3.87
N LYS A 83 -4.59 -9.03 -3.70
CA LYS A 83 -3.89 -9.12 -2.42
C LYS A 83 -2.74 -8.11 -2.35
N LEU A 84 -2.88 -7.13 -1.45
CA LEU A 84 -1.94 -6.02 -1.21
C LEU A 84 -1.45 -6.01 0.25
N ASN A 85 -1.62 -7.10 0.99
CA ASN A 85 -1.39 -7.09 2.43
C ASN A 85 0.07 -6.76 2.76
N SER A 86 0.28 -5.78 3.64
CA SER A 86 1.59 -5.37 4.11
C SER A 86 2.62 -5.10 3.00
N MET A 87 2.19 -4.75 1.77
CA MET A 87 3.06 -4.62 0.61
C MET A 87 4.24 -3.65 0.85
N PHE A 88 3.99 -2.53 1.51
CA PHE A 88 4.99 -1.49 1.84
C PHE A 88 5.26 -1.38 3.34
N ARG A 89 4.88 -2.39 4.14
CA ARG A 89 5.08 -2.35 5.59
C ARG A 89 6.56 -2.21 5.92
N GLY A 90 6.98 -1.12 6.56
CA GLY A 90 8.36 -0.83 6.92
C GLY A 90 9.23 -0.37 5.74
N ALA A 91 8.66 -0.11 4.56
CA ALA A 91 9.35 0.55 3.45
C ALA A 91 9.45 2.06 3.73
N SER A 92 10.26 2.43 4.71
CA SER A 92 10.27 3.77 5.32
C SER A 92 10.54 4.92 4.34
N SER A 93 11.23 4.65 3.21
CA SER A 93 11.53 5.65 2.18
C SER A 93 10.47 5.74 1.07
N PHE A 94 9.50 4.84 1.03
CA PHE A 94 8.54 4.74 -0.07
C PHE A 94 7.59 5.95 -0.09
N ASN A 95 7.53 6.65 -1.22
CA ASN A 95 6.66 7.79 -1.46
C ASN A 95 6.38 8.00 -2.97
N GLN A 96 6.29 6.92 -3.74
CA GLN A 96 6.00 6.99 -5.18
C GLN A 96 4.50 7.14 -5.43
N ASP A 97 4.15 7.92 -6.46
CA ASP A 97 2.78 8.16 -6.87
C ASP A 97 2.12 6.85 -7.34
N ILE A 98 1.11 6.43 -6.59
CA ILE A 98 0.27 5.25 -6.83
C ILE A 98 -1.21 5.62 -6.92
N SER A 99 -1.51 6.91 -7.15
CA SER A 99 -2.88 7.42 -7.30
C SER A 99 -3.65 6.76 -8.45
N GLY A 100 -2.93 6.26 -9.46
CA GLY A 100 -3.46 5.58 -10.64
C GLY A 100 -3.72 4.08 -10.47
N TRP A 101 -3.38 3.48 -9.33
CA TRP A 101 -3.63 2.05 -9.10
C TRP A 101 -5.13 1.74 -9.00
N ASP A 102 -5.55 0.69 -9.69
CA ASP A 102 -6.88 0.09 -9.48
C ASP A 102 -6.79 -0.93 -8.33
N VAL A 103 -7.50 -0.63 -7.25
CA VAL A 103 -7.58 -1.48 -6.05
C VAL A 103 -8.98 -2.06 -5.83
N SER A 104 -9.90 -1.85 -6.79
CA SER A 104 -11.31 -2.26 -6.68
C SER A 104 -11.48 -3.78 -6.60
N GLY A 105 -10.50 -4.54 -7.10
CA GLY A 105 -10.44 -6.00 -7.05
C GLY A 105 -10.02 -6.60 -5.70
N VAL A 106 -9.56 -5.77 -4.75
CA VAL A 106 -9.03 -6.22 -3.45
C VAL A 106 -10.18 -6.57 -2.51
N ASN A 107 -10.53 -7.85 -2.48
CA ASN A 107 -11.66 -8.36 -1.69
C ASN A 107 -11.28 -9.47 -0.69
N ASP A 108 -10.00 -9.83 -0.62
CA ASP A 108 -9.50 -10.80 0.35
C ASP A 108 -9.64 -10.26 1.80
N TRP A 109 -9.85 -11.16 2.77
CA TRP A 109 -9.98 -10.80 4.18
C TRP A 109 -8.74 -10.09 4.76
N TYR A 110 -7.58 -10.30 4.14
CA TYR A 110 -6.32 -9.64 4.50
C TYR A 110 -6.00 -8.45 3.58
N GLY A 111 -6.88 -8.13 2.63
CA GLY A 111 -6.60 -7.36 1.41
C GLY A 111 -5.65 -6.16 1.52
N MET A 112 -5.81 -5.29 2.53
CA MET A 112 -4.93 -4.13 2.74
C MET A 112 -4.40 -4.00 4.17
N ASN A 113 -4.38 -5.09 4.95
CA ASN A 113 -3.92 -5.00 6.33
C ASN A 113 -2.46 -4.53 6.37
N SER A 114 -2.22 -3.48 7.16
CA SER A 114 -0.89 -2.93 7.40
C SER A 114 -0.10 -2.53 6.14
N MET A 115 -0.80 -2.20 5.02
CA MET A 115 -0.16 -1.95 3.72
C MET A 115 0.97 -0.91 3.78
N PHE A 116 0.77 0.20 4.51
CA PHE A 116 1.74 1.28 4.71
C PHE A 116 2.22 1.40 6.17
N TYR A 117 2.07 0.34 6.97
CA TYR A 117 2.53 0.34 8.36
C TYR A 117 4.03 0.69 8.40
N GLY A 118 4.43 1.78 9.07
CA GLY A 118 5.82 2.22 9.15
C GLY A 118 6.44 2.66 7.83
N ALA A 119 5.64 2.95 6.80
CA ALA A 119 6.08 3.63 5.58
C ALA A 119 6.22 5.13 5.88
N GLU A 120 7.21 5.49 6.69
CA GLU A 120 7.31 6.81 7.35
C GLU A 120 7.23 8.00 6.39
N SER A 121 7.75 7.87 5.17
CA SER A 121 7.78 8.94 4.15
C SER A 121 6.53 9.00 3.26
N PHE A 122 5.62 8.02 3.33
CA PHE A 122 4.51 7.91 2.40
C PHE A 122 3.47 9.02 2.63
N ASN A 123 3.20 9.81 1.59
CA ASN A 123 2.23 10.91 1.62
C ASN A 123 1.65 11.21 0.23
N GLN A 124 1.37 10.17 -0.56
CA GLN A 124 0.76 10.34 -1.89
C GLN A 124 -0.75 10.33 -1.82
N ASP A 125 -1.39 11.15 -2.65
CA ASP A 125 -2.84 11.22 -2.77
C ASP A 125 -3.40 9.90 -3.34
N ILE A 126 -4.14 9.19 -2.51
CA ILE A 126 -4.85 7.94 -2.84
C ILE A 126 -6.35 8.08 -2.62
N SER A 127 -6.85 9.32 -2.57
CA SER A 127 -8.27 9.63 -2.37
C SER A 127 -9.17 9.09 -3.49
N SER A 128 -8.60 8.80 -4.66
CA SER A 128 -9.26 8.23 -5.84
C SER A 128 -9.51 6.72 -5.77
N TRP A 129 -8.87 6.01 -4.84
CA TRP A 129 -8.97 4.56 -4.74
C TRP A 129 -10.39 4.10 -4.39
N ASP A 130 -10.89 3.12 -5.15
CA ASP A 130 -12.13 2.42 -4.80
C ASP A 130 -11.84 1.30 -3.79
N VAL A 131 -12.08 1.60 -2.52
CA VAL A 131 -11.86 0.66 -1.41
C VAL A 131 -13.15 -0.02 -0.93
N SER A 132 -14.27 0.09 -1.67
CA SER A 132 -15.58 -0.37 -1.19
C SER A 132 -15.64 -1.90 -0.93
N ASN A 133 -14.74 -2.66 -1.55
CA ASN A 133 -14.64 -4.12 -1.40
C ASN A 133 -13.63 -4.58 -0.33
N VAL A 134 -12.88 -3.65 0.27
CA VAL A 134 -11.78 -3.97 1.19
C VAL A 134 -12.33 -4.24 2.59
N ASN A 135 -12.24 -5.50 3.02
CA ASN A 135 -12.80 -5.94 4.31
C ASN A 135 -11.96 -5.55 5.53
N ASN A 136 -10.66 -5.30 5.37
CA ASN A 136 -9.72 -5.15 6.48
C ASN A 136 -8.60 -4.16 6.14
N MET A 137 -8.57 -3.04 6.87
CA MET A 137 -7.56 -1.98 6.78
C MET A 137 -6.83 -1.80 8.11
N TYR A 138 -6.76 -2.87 8.92
CA TYR A 138 -6.07 -2.85 10.21
C TYR A 138 -4.67 -2.25 10.09
N ALA A 139 -4.41 -1.20 10.86
CA ALA A 139 -3.11 -0.54 10.94
C ALA A 139 -2.53 -0.11 9.57
N MET A 140 -3.39 0.22 8.59
CA MET A 140 -2.97 0.52 7.21
C MET A 140 -1.91 1.63 7.14
N PHE A 141 -2.05 2.71 7.93
CA PHE A 141 -1.13 3.85 8.01
C PHE A 141 -0.49 3.99 9.41
N TYR A 142 -0.45 2.90 10.19
CA TYR A 142 0.17 2.93 11.51
C TYR A 142 1.65 3.32 11.39
N ASP A 143 2.15 4.31 12.14
CA ASP A 143 3.50 4.87 12.02
C ASP A 143 3.87 5.40 10.61
N ALA A 144 2.89 5.66 9.72
CA ALA A 144 3.12 6.38 8.46
C ALA A 144 3.22 7.88 8.76
N LYS A 145 4.31 8.29 9.39
CA LYS A 145 4.48 9.61 10.04
C LYS A 145 4.14 10.80 9.15
N SER A 146 4.53 10.77 7.88
CA SER A 146 4.32 11.88 6.94
C SER A 146 2.92 11.89 6.30
N PHE A 147 2.07 10.89 6.56
CA PHE A 147 0.79 10.73 5.88
C PHE A 147 -0.19 11.84 6.27
N ASN A 148 -0.62 12.63 5.30
CA ASN A 148 -1.53 13.76 5.49
C ASN A 148 -2.42 13.97 4.25
N GLN A 149 -3.24 12.97 3.91
CA GLN A 149 -4.16 13.01 2.77
C GLN A 149 -5.62 12.96 3.20
N ASP A 150 -6.48 13.60 2.42
CA ASP A 150 -7.93 13.54 2.59
C ASP A 150 -8.46 12.21 2.02
N LEU A 151 -8.94 11.33 2.90
CA LEU A 151 -9.55 10.05 2.52
C LEU A 151 -11.08 10.06 2.67
N SER A 152 -11.70 11.22 2.84
CA SER A 152 -13.14 11.34 3.09
C SER A 152 -14.02 10.76 1.97
N ASN A 153 -13.49 10.62 0.76
CA ASN A 153 -14.18 10.00 -0.39
C ASN A 153 -14.20 8.47 -0.37
N TRP A 154 -13.44 7.82 0.51
CA TRP A 154 -13.42 6.36 0.61
C TRP A 154 -14.72 5.81 1.19
N ASP A 155 -15.33 4.84 0.49
CA ASP A 155 -16.42 4.04 1.04
C ASP A 155 -15.86 2.91 1.93
N VAL A 156 -15.89 3.13 3.25
CA VAL A 156 -15.44 2.15 4.24
C VAL A 156 -16.56 1.27 4.79
N SER A 157 -17.77 1.32 4.21
CA SER A 157 -18.93 0.58 4.72
C SER A 157 -18.77 -0.94 4.64
N GLY A 158 -17.93 -1.44 3.72
CA GLY A 158 -17.56 -2.85 3.60
C GLY A 158 -16.46 -3.30 4.57
N SER A 159 -15.75 -2.37 5.22
CA SER A 159 -14.64 -2.70 6.11
C SER A 159 -15.15 -3.14 7.48
N THR A 160 -14.60 -4.24 7.97
CA THR A 160 -14.89 -4.81 9.30
C THR A 160 -13.76 -4.61 10.30
N ASN A 161 -12.69 -3.90 9.90
CA ASN A 161 -11.55 -3.65 10.77
C ASN A 161 -10.78 -2.40 10.33
N LEU A 162 -10.99 -1.29 11.04
CA LEU A 162 -10.27 -0.02 10.90
C LEU A 162 -9.35 0.25 12.11
N ASN A 163 -9.16 -0.73 12.99
CA ASN A 163 -8.40 -0.52 14.22
C ASN A 163 -6.95 -0.09 13.92
N ALA A 164 -6.48 0.88 14.71
CA ALA A 164 -5.12 1.43 14.65
C ALA A 164 -4.70 1.98 13.27
N MET A 165 -5.66 2.23 12.35
CA MET A 165 -5.40 2.64 10.97
C MET A 165 -4.49 3.86 10.86
N PHE A 166 -4.62 4.85 11.75
CA PHE A 166 -3.89 6.12 11.75
C PHE A 166 -3.03 6.35 13.00
N ASP A 167 -2.83 5.33 13.85
CA ASP A 167 -2.02 5.50 15.06
C ASP A 167 -0.55 5.75 14.68
N GLY A 168 0.04 6.88 15.12
CA GLY A 168 1.41 7.26 14.73
C GLY A 168 1.54 7.94 13.37
N ALA A 169 0.42 8.28 12.71
CA ALA A 169 0.42 9.20 11.57
C ALA A 169 0.55 10.66 12.05
N ASP A 170 1.76 11.01 12.48
CA ASP A 170 2.06 12.26 13.22
C ASP A 170 1.67 13.55 12.47
N ASP A 171 1.82 13.57 11.13
CA ASP A 171 1.53 14.75 10.30
C ASP A 171 0.06 14.84 9.84
N LEU A 172 -0.81 13.89 10.19
CA LEU A 172 -2.22 13.93 9.80
C LEU A 172 -2.89 15.15 10.44
N SER A 173 -3.22 16.13 9.59
CA SER A 173 -3.77 17.43 9.99
C SER A 173 -5.18 17.30 10.59
N ASP A 174 -5.54 18.26 11.43
CA ASP A 174 -6.87 18.31 12.04
C ASP A 174 -7.98 18.50 10.98
N GLU A 175 -7.68 19.18 9.86
CA GLU A 175 -8.56 19.29 8.69
C GLU A 175 -8.86 17.90 8.10
N ASN A 176 -7.82 17.12 7.81
CA ASN A 176 -7.97 15.76 7.30
C ASN A 176 -8.65 14.82 8.31
N LYS A 177 -8.29 14.90 9.60
CA LYS A 177 -8.99 14.16 10.66
C LYS A 177 -10.48 14.46 10.65
N CYS A 178 -10.86 15.74 10.53
CA CYS A 178 -12.27 16.10 10.56
C CYS A 178 -13.05 15.52 9.37
N VAL A 179 -12.56 15.72 8.14
CA VAL A 179 -13.28 15.23 6.95
C VAL A 179 -13.34 13.71 6.90
N ILE A 180 -12.27 13.02 7.33
CA ILE A 180 -12.26 11.55 7.49
C ILE A 180 -13.27 11.12 8.56
N HIS A 181 -13.28 11.78 9.73
CA HIS A 181 -14.22 11.46 10.81
C HIS A 181 -15.67 11.58 10.34
N ASN A 182 -16.01 12.66 9.64
CA ASN A 182 -17.37 12.87 9.12
C ASN A 182 -17.81 11.78 8.14
N SER A 183 -16.88 11.22 7.37
CA SER A 183 -17.16 10.13 6.43
C SER A 183 -17.22 8.76 7.11
N PHE A 184 -16.23 8.45 7.96
CA PHE A 184 -16.01 7.09 8.47
C PHE A 184 -16.79 6.79 9.76
N SER A 185 -17.25 7.82 10.49
CA SER A 185 -17.94 7.66 11.79
C SER A 185 -19.27 6.90 11.74
N LEU A 186 -19.82 6.64 10.54
CA LEU A 186 -20.99 5.77 10.35
C LEU A 186 -20.65 4.28 10.44
N SER A 187 -19.36 3.91 10.35
CA SER A 187 -18.91 2.52 10.51
C SER A 187 -18.86 2.12 11.97
N ASP A 188 -19.43 0.95 12.31
CA ASP A 188 -19.34 0.35 13.64
C ASP A 188 -17.88 0.01 14.04
N TYR A 189 -16.96 0.02 13.08
CA TYR A 189 -15.54 -0.29 13.26
C TYR A 189 -14.64 0.95 13.35
N TRP A 190 -15.21 2.15 13.25
CA TRP A 190 -14.50 3.40 13.44
C TRP A 190 -14.20 3.62 14.94
N ASN A 191 -12.92 3.70 15.30
CA ASN A 191 -12.45 3.72 16.68
C ASN A 191 -11.77 5.05 17.10
N TYR A 192 -11.90 6.10 16.31
CA TYR A 192 -11.29 7.40 16.58
C TYR A 192 -12.35 8.44 17.01
N ASP A 193 -12.13 9.08 18.15
CA ASP A 193 -12.92 10.23 18.59
C ASP A 193 -12.27 11.52 18.09
N TRP A 194 -12.60 11.88 16.84
CA TRP A 194 -12.04 13.04 16.14
C TRP A 194 -13.06 14.17 15.96
N ALA A 195 -14.22 14.06 16.62
CA ALA A 195 -15.26 15.10 16.58
C ALA A 195 -14.75 16.46 17.08
N GLU A 196 -13.76 16.47 17.98
CA GLU A 196 -13.13 17.69 18.50
C GLU A 196 -12.39 18.51 17.43
N TYR A 197 -11.92 17.86 16.35
CA TYR A 197 -11.24 18.54 15.24
C TYR A 197 -12.24 19.16 14.23
N CYS A 198 -13.54 18.92 14.41
CA CYS A 198 -14.59 19.35 13.48
C CYS A 198 -15.38 20.59 13.92
N SER A 199 -15.08 21.19 15.06
CA SER A 199 -15.72 22.43 15.49
C SER A 199 -14.99 23.65 14.94
N ASP A 200 -15.73 24.50 14.21
CA ASP A 200 -15.28 25.79 13.69
C ASP A 200 -14.71 26.70 14.80
N ASP A 201 -13.57 27.35 14.54
CA ASP A 201 -13.24 28.67 15.12
C ASP A 201 -14.02 29.78 14.41
#